data_AF-A0A2V6E3V2-F1
#
_entry.id   AF-A0A2V6E3V2-F1
#
_cell.length_a   1.000
_cell.length_b   1.000
_cell.length_c   1.000
_cell.angle_alpha   90.00
_cell.angle_beta   90.00
_cell.angle_gamma   90.00
#
_symmetry.space_group_name_H-M   'P 1'
#
loop_
_entity.id
_entity.type
_entity.pdbx_description
1 polymer ?
#
loop_
_entity_poly.entity_id
_entity_poly.type
_entity_poly.pdbx_seq_one_letter_code
_entity_poly.pdbx_strand_id
1 'polypeptide(L)'
;MARAFKPVRFFVLIGLAAFVICGVAVFYTHRGASSRTVEERAAYEIGEKAAMEAPAGAKLPTDTELNMMAQKYFEYQESGGELQNPPPPGGLEARKEAFEKGYTDGFKKTHRDQ
;
A
#
# COMPACT_ATOMS: atom_id res chain seq x y z
N MET A 1 12.91 28.67 43.87
CA MET A 1 12.48 27.27 44.06
C MET A 1 13.26 26.38 43.11
N ALA A 2 14.41 25.84 43.54
CA ALA A 2 15.20 24.93 42.74
C ALA A 2 14.49 23.57 42.72
N ARG A 3 13.78 23.27 41.61
CA ARG A 3 13.21 21.94 41.40
C ARG A 3 14.37 20.95 41.34
N ALA A 4 14.47 20.06 42.32
CA ALA A 4 15.51 19.04 42.40
C ALA A 4 15.54 18.24 41.10
N PHE A 5 16.59 18.46 40.29
CA PHE A 5 16.81 17.72 39.07
C PHE A 5 17.09 16.27 39.47
N LYS A 6 16.10 15.39 39.27
CA LYS A 6 16.22 13.95 39.53
C LYS A 6 16.67 13.30 38.23
N PRO A 7 17.98 13.03 38.03
CA PRO A 7 18.51 12.55 36.77
C PRO A 7 17.83 11.24 36.32
N VAL A 8 17.52 10.36 37.28
CA VAL A 8 16.81 9.09 37.03
C VAL A 8 15.46 9.31 36.34
N ARG A 9 14.67 10.29 36.81
CA ARG A 9 13.37 10.60 36.18
C ARG A 9 13.56 11.17 34.78
N PHE A 10 14.62 11.93 34.56
CA PHE A 10 14.93 12.51 33.25
C PHE A 10 15.35 11.44 32.23
N PHE A 11 16.20 10.49 32.62
CA PHE A 11 16.59 9.36 31.77
C PHE A 11 15.40 8.46 31.43
N VAL A 12 14.50 8.21 32.38
CA VAL A 12 13.28 7.43 32.12
C VAL A 12 12.36 8.15 31.12
N LEU A 13 12.20 9.47 31.25
CA LEU A 13 11.39 10.27 30.32
C LEU A 13 12.00 10.32 28.92
N ILE A 14 13.33 10.48 28.81
CA ILE A 14 14.03 10.46 27.52
C ILE A 14 13.95 9.07 26.87
N GLY A 15 14.14 8.00 27.65
CA GLY A 15 14.02 6.62 27.16
C GLY A 15 12.62 6.30 26.65
N LEU A 16 11.58 6.71 27.39
CA LEU A 16 10.19 6.55 26.96
C LEU A 16 9.90 7.34 25.68
N ALA A 17 10.36 8.59 25.60
CA ALA A 17 10.18 9.41 24.40
C ALA A 17 10.88 8.80 23.18
N ALA A 18 12.12 8.33 23.34
CA ALA A 18 12.85 7.65 22.27
C ALA A 18 12.15 6.35 21.83
N PHE A 19 11.62 5.57 22.76
CA PHE A 19 10.87 4.34 22.45
C PHE A 19 9.59 4.64 21.66
N VAL A 20 8.83 5.68 22.06
CA VAL A 20 7.64 6.11 21.33
C VAL A 20 8.01 6.60 19.94
N ILE A 21 9.04 7.43 19.79
CA ILE A 21 9.48 7.96 18.49
C ILE A 21 9.96 6.83 17.57
N CYS A 22 10.81 5.91 18.07
CA CYS A 22 11.25 4.75 17.30
C CYS A 22 10.09 3.81 16.95
N GLY A 23 9.19 3.55 17.89
CA GLY A 23 8.00 2.73 17.65
C GLY A 23 7.10 3.33 16.58
N VAL A 24 6.89 4.65 16.61
CA VAL A 24 6.13 5.39 15.61
C VAL A 24 6.82 5.36 14.25
N ALA A 25 8.14 5.58 14.18
CA ALA A 25 8.90 5.53 12.93
C ALA A 25 8.89 4.13 12.30
N VAL A 26 9.07 3.08 13.10
CA VAL A 26 8.96 1.68 12.65
C VAL A 26 7.52 1.37 12.26
N PHE A 27 6.53 1.86 13.00
CA PHE A 27 5.13 1.68 12.63
C PHE A 27 4.79 2.38 11.33
N TYR A 28 5.28 3.59 11.06
CA TYR A 28 5.06 4.27 9.78
C TYR A 28 5.83 3.64 8.62
N THR A 29 7.03 3.13 8.84
CA THR A 29 7.79 2.42 7.79
C THR A 29 7.26 1.02 7.52
N HIS A 30 6.91 0.26 8.56
CA HIS A 30 6.25 -1.05 8.43
C HIS A 30 4.81 -0.91 7.91
N ARG A 31 4.08 0.13 8.34
CA ARG A 31 2.80 0.48 7.72
C ARG A 31 3.05 0.90 6.29
N GLY A 32 4.11 1.62 5.92
CA GLY A 32 4.45 1.91 4.52
C GLY A 32 4.62 0.66 3.66
N ALA A 33 5.27 -0.38 4.18
CA ALA A 33 5.39 -1.69 3.52
C ALA A 33 4.07 -2.50 3.55
N SER A 34 3.26 -2.31 4.59
CA SER A 34 1.93 -2.91 4.77
C SER A 34 0.78 -1.99 4.29
N SER A 35 1.11 -0.89 3.59
CA SER A 35 0.17 0.12 3.06
C SER A 35 -0.31 -0.27 1.68
N ARG A 36 0.18 -1.40 1.15
CA ARG A 36 -0.59 -2.09 0.13
C ARG A 36 -1.87 -2.54 0.80
N THR A 37 -2.93 -1.76 0.60
CA THR A 37 -4.29 -2.24 0.80
C THR A 37 -4.39 -3.59 0.10
N VAL A 38 -5.24 -4.50 0.59
CA VAL A 38 -5.35 -5.84 -0.02
C VAL A 38 -5.57 -5.75 -1.53
N GLU A 39 -6.20 -4.67 -1.98
CA GLU A 39 -6.41 -4.35 -3.38
C GLU A 39 -5.16 -3.83 -4.10
N GLU A 40 -4.33 -2.95 -3.50
CA GLU A 40 -3.02 -2.62 -4.09
C GLU A 40 -2.15 -3.88 -4.26
N ARG A 41 -2.21 -4.83 -3.32
CA ARG A 41 -1.45 -6.09 -3.39
C ARG A 41 -1.99 -7.03 -4.46
N ALA A 42 -3.31 -7.21 -4.53
CA ALA A 42 -3.92 -8.04 -5.56
C ALA A 42 -3.70 -7.45 -6.96
N ALA A 43 -3.86 -6.12 -7.11
CA ALA A 43 -3.59 -5.42 -8.36
C ALA A 43 -2.12 -5.52 -8.76
N TYR A 44 -1.19 -5.45 -7.79
CA TYR A 44 0.23 -5.67 -8.04
C TYR A 44 0.54 -7.07 -8.57
N GLU A 45 -0.06 -8.13 -8.00
CA GLU A 45 0.11 -9.49 -8.52
C GLU A 45 -0.49 -9.65 -9.92
N ILE A 46 -1.62 -9.00 -10.20
CA ILE A 46 -2.22 -8.94 -11.55
C ILE A 46 -1.29 -8.21 -12.53
N GLY A 47 -0.74 -7.07 -12.13
CA GLY A 47 0.19 -6.28 -12.94
C GLY A 47 1.50 -7.04 -13.20
N GLU A 48 2.02 -7.76 -12.21
CA GLU A 48 3.22 -8.59 -12.34
C GLU A 48 2.99 -9.74 -13.33
N LYS A 49 1.85 -10.45 -13.23
CA LYS A 49 1.47 -11.49 -14.20
C LYS A 49 1.26 -10.94 -15.60
N ALA A 50 0.54 -9.81 -15.72
CA ALA A 50 0.29 -9.18 -17.00
C ALA A 50 1.60 -8.77 -17.68
N ALA A 51 2.59 -8.27 -16.93
CA ALA A 51 3.89 -7.96 -17.49
C ALA A 51 4.73 -9.20 -17.84
N MET A 52 4.57 -10.32 -17.14
CA MET A 52 5.21 -11.59 -17.52
C MET A 52 4.64 -12.17 -18.82
N GLU A 53 3.34 -12.02 -19.05
CA GLU A 53 2.67 -12.48 -20.28
C GLU A 53 2.84 -11.50 -21.44
N ALA A 54 3.16 -10.24 -21.15
CA ALA A 54 3.31 -9.21 -22.15
C ALA A 54 4.64 -9.35 -22.91
N PRO A 55 4.66 -9.09 -24.24
CA PRO A 55 5.89 -9.07 -25.01
C PRO A 55 6.86 -8.00 -24.51
N ALA A 56 8.16 -8.22 -24.70
CA ALA A 56 9.21 -7.25 -24.39
C ALA A 56 8.90 -5.88 -25.05
N GLY A 57 8.86 -4.82 -24.26
CA GLY A 57 8.47 -3.47 -24.71
C GLY A 57 6.96 -3.19 -24.76
N ALA A 58 6.12 -4.07 -24.20
CA ALA A 58 4.70 -3.79 -24.05
C ALA A 58 4.46 -2.50 -23.25
N LYS A 59 3.56 -1.68 -23.76
CA LYS A 59 3.20 -0.42 -23.13
C LYS A 59 2.28 -0.70 -21.95
N LEU A 60 2.47 0.06 -20.87
CA LEU A 60 1.49 0.11 -19.78
C LEU A 60 0.10 0.41 -20.37
N PRO A 61 -0.95 -0.29 -19.91
CA PRO A 61 -2.32 0.08 -20.23
C PRO A 61 -2.57 1.55 -19.88
N THR A 62 -3.41 2.19 -20.67
CA THR A 62 -3.82 3.58 -20.40
C THR A 62 -4.65 3.65 -19.11
N ASP A 63 -4.66 4.81 -18.44
CA ASP A 63 -5.45 5.05 -17.22
C ASP A 63 -6.94 4.66 -17.41
N THR A 64 -7.47 4.87 -18.63
CA THR A 64 -8.86 4.48 -18.95
C THR A 64 -9.04 2.96 -18.98
N GLU A 65 -8.08 2.21 -19.52
CA GLU A 65 -8.10 0.74 -19.53
C GLU A 65 -7.91 0.17 -18.13
N LEU A 66 -7.02 0.78 -17.34
CA LEU A 66 -6.81 0.46 -15.93
C LEU A 66 -8.08 0.67 -15.10
N ASN A 67 -8.77 1.79 -15.28
CA ASN A 67 -10.04 2.06 -14.62
C ASN A 67 -11.14 1.06 -15.01
N MET A 68 -11.22 0.65 -16.28
CA MET A 68 -12.15 -0.41 -16.72
C MET A 68 -11.79 -1.77 -16.12
N MET A 69 -10.50 -2.12 -16.03
CA MET A 69 -10.04 -3.35 -15.39
C MET A 69 -10.34 -3.36 -13.90
N ALA A 70 -10.09 -2.24 -13.20
CA ALA A 70 -10.42 -2.07 -11.80
C ALA A 70 -11.93 -2.25 -11.57
N GLN A 71 -12.76 -1.62 -12.39
CA GLN A 71 -14.21 -1.76 -12.30
C GLN A 71 -14.66 -3.21 -12.50
N LYS A 72 -14.19 -3.91 -13.53
CA LYS A 72 -14.50 -5.34 -13.75
C LYS A 72 -14.01 -6.22 -12.60
N TYR A 73 -12.84 -5.92 -12.05
CA TYR A 73 -12.28 -6.64 -10.91
C TYR A 73 -13.17 -6.50 -9.68
N PHE A 74 -13.66 -5.30 -9.39
CA PHE A 74 -14.58 -5.07 -8.27
C PHE A 74 -15.97 -5.65 -8.51
N GLU A 75 -16.52 -5.55 -9.72
CA GLU A 75 -17.80 -6.20 -10.08
C GLU A 75 -17.70 -7.74 -9.93
N TYR A 76 -16.55 -8.32 -10.29
CA TYR A 76 -16.28 -9.75 -10.10
C TYR A 76 -16.13 -10.11 -8.62
N GLN A 77 -15.45 -9.28 -7.83
CA GLN A 77 -15.26 -9.51 -6.40
C GLN A 77 -16.58 -9.36 -5.61
N GLU A 78 -17.44 -8.42 -5.99
CA GLU A 78 -18.78 -8.21 -5.41
C GLU A 78 -19.76 -9.32 -5.80
N SER A 79 -19.72 -9.81 -7.05
CA SER A 79 -20.56 -10.92 -7.51
C SER A 79 -20.10 -12.29 -6.98
N GLY A 80 -18.80 -12.44 -6.69
CA GLY A 80 -18.21 -13.65 -6.12
C GLY A 80 -18.45 -13.83 -4.61
N GLY A 81 -19.09 -12.87 -3.93
CA GLY A 81 -19.36 -12.93 -2.49
C GLY A 81 -18.11 -12.77 -1.60
N GLU A 82 -16.94 -12.49 -2.20
CA GLU A 82 -15.66 -12.41 -1.52
C GLU A 82 -15.31 -10.95 -1.17
N LEU A 83 -16.21 -10.27 -0.46
CA LEU A 83 -15.89 -9.01 0.22
C LEU A 83 -15.03 -9.33 1.45
N GLN A 84 -13.79 -9.78 1.24
CA GLN A 84 -12.84 -10.06 2.33
C GLN A 84 -12.37 -8.79 3.04
N ASN A 85 -12.63 -7.60 2.50
CA ASN A 85 -12.19 -6.35 3.11
C ASN A 85 -13.29 -5.29 3.20
N PRO A 86 -13.41 -4.61 4.36
CA PRO A 86 -14.22 -3.40 4.44
C PRO A 86 -13.71 -2.37 3.43
N PRO A 87 -14.60 -1.57 2.81
CA PRO A 87 -14.19 -0.55 1.86
C PRO A 87 -13.20 0.41 2.52
N PRO A 88 -12.10 0.78 1.83
CA PRO A 88 -11.19 1.78 2.34
C PRO A 88 -11.93 3.10 2.60
N PRO A 89 -11.46 3.92 3.55
CA PRO A 89 -11.99 5.26 3.72
C PRO A 89 -11.83 6.02 2.40
N GLY A 90 -12.94 6.32 1.72
CA GLY A 90 -12.96 6.87 0.35
C GLY A 90 -13.75 6.05 -0.69
N GLY A 91 -14.27 4.87 -0.33
CA GLY A 91 -15.22 4.13 -1.17
C GLY A 91 -14.61 3.57 -2.46
N LEU A 92 -15.41 3.53 -3.54
CA LEU A 92 -15.04 2.92 -4.83
C LEU A 92 -13.87 3.64 -5.52
N GLU A 93 -13.78 4.97 -5.40
CA GLU A 93 -12.70 5.74 -6.05
C GLU A 93 -11.34 5.44 -5.41
N ALA A 94 -11.27 5.38 -4.08
CA ALA A 94 -10.03 5.03 -3.38
C ALA A 94 -9.57 3.60 -3.69
N ARG A 95 -10.52 2.68 -3.92
CA ARG A 95 -10.23 1.31 -4.40
C ARG A 95 -9.65 1.30 -5.81
N LYS A 96 -10.22 2.09 -6.72
CA LYS A 96 -9.73 2.23 -8.11
C LYS A 96 -8.32 2.81 -8.16
N GLU A 97 -8.06 3.87 -7.38
CA GLU A 97 -6.73 4.50 -7.30
C GLU A 97 -5.68 3.52 -6.73
N ALA A 98 -6.05 2.78 -5.68
CA ALA A 98 -5.22 1.70 -5.14
C ALA A 98 -4.92 0.62 -6.19
N PHE A 99 -5.93 0.19 -6.94
CA PHE A 99 -5.76 -0.79 -8.01
C PHE A 99 -4.80 -0.30 -9.10
N GLU A 100 -4.98 0.93 -9.58
CA GLU A 100 -4.11 1.55 -10.59
C GLU A 100 -2.65 1.59 -10.15
N LYS A 101 -2.43 2.06 -8.92
CA LYS A 101 -1.09 2.18 -8.34
C LYS A 101 -0.44 0.80 -8.16
N GLY A 102 -1.19 -0.17 -7.61
CA GLY A 102 -0.72 -1.54 -7.43
C GLY A 102 -0.34 -2.20 -8.75
N TYR A 103 -1.22 -2.15 -9.74
CA TYR A 103 -0.99 -2.72 -11.07
C TYR A 103 0.22 -2.10 -11.75
N THR A 104 0.33 -0.77 -11.72
CA THR A 104 1.44 -0.04 -12.34
C THR A 104 2.78 -0.42 -11.72
N ASP A 105 2.85 -0.52 -10.39
CA ASP A 105 4.05 -0.96 -9.68
C ASP A 105 4.44 -2.40 -10.05
N GLY A 106 3.46 -3.30 -10.13
CA GLY A 106 3.67 -4.71 -10.49
C GLY A 106 4.16 -4.86 -11.92
N PHE A 107 3.52 -4.15 -12.85
CA PHE A 107 3.88 -4.16 -14.26
C PHE A 107 5.29 -3.59 -14.48
N LYS A 108 5.60 -2.46 -13.84
CA LYS A 108 6.92 -1.82 -13.92
C LYS A 108 8.03 -2.68 -13.33
N LYS A 109 7.78 -3.47 -12.27
CA LYS A 109 8.80 -4.34 -11.68
C LYS A 109 9.38 -5.31 -12.72
N THR A 110 8.53 -5.96 -13.51
CA THR A 110 8.96 -6.96 -14.50
C THR A 110 9.60 -6.32 -15.74
N HIS A 111 9.19 -5.10 -16.10
CA HIS A 111 9.78 -4.35 -17.22
C HIS A 111 10.95 -3.43 -16.84
N ARG A 112 11.33 -3.35 -15.55
CA ARG A 112 12.45 -2.50 -15.09
C ARG A 112 13.82 -3.02 -15.53
N ASP A 113 13.89 -4.28 -15.91
CA ASP A 113 15.11 -4.98 -16.32
C ASP A 113 15.37 -4.94 -17.85
N GLN A 114 14.71 -4.05 -18.61
CA GLN A 114 14.99 -3.80 -20.03
C GLN A 114 15.42 -2.36 -20.31
#